data_AF-A0A7V1AFX4-F1
#
_entry.id   AF-A0A7V1AFX4-F1
#
_cell.length_a   1.000
_cell.length_b   1.000
_cell.length_c   1.000
_cell.angle_alpha   90.00
_cell.angle_beta   90.00
_cell.angle_gamma   90.00
#
_symmetry.space_group_name_H-M   'P 1'
#
loop_
_entity.id
_entity.type
_entity.pdbx_description
1 polymer ?
#
loop_
_entity_poly.entity_id
_entity_poly.type
_entity_poly.pdbx_seq_one_letter_code
_entity_poly.pdbx_strand_id
1 'polypeptide(L)'
;MRKTVTAFLLTFALVCMMAPIAIASEAAAEGAASGAQMGYFSMAALACGIAIGLAALGTGIGQGIGLAKAAEGVARNPGASGKITTTLIIGLAMIESLCIYALVVALIILFAKPFGF
;
A
#
# COMPACT_ATOMS: atom_id res chain seq x y z
N MET A 1 4.38 38.19 4.24
CA MET A 1 4.88 36.87 4.74
C MET A 1 3.99 35.70 4.34
N ARG A 2 2.69 35.67 4.71
CA ARG A 2 1.80 34.52 4.37
C ARG A 2 1.66 34.26 2.86
N LYS A 3 1.43 35.30 2.04
CA LYS A 3 1.27 35.15 0.57
C LYS A 3 2.56 34.77 -0.15
N THR A 4 3.71 35.25 0.34
CA THR A 4 5.03 34.95 -0.22
C THR A 4 5.46 33.51 0.05
N VAL A 5 5.13 32.99 1.24
CA VAL A 5 5.39 31.58 1.62
C VAL A 5 4.50 30.63 0.82
N THR A 6 3.22 30.96 0.62
CA THR A 6 2.32 30.15 -0.22
C THR A 6 2.75 30.14 -1.68
N ALA A 7 3.18 31.28 -2.23
CA ALA A 7 3.72 31.34 -3.59
C ALA A 7 4.99 30.50 -3.73
N PHE A 8 5.89 30.53 -2.73
CA PHE A 8 7.11 29.73 -2.74
C PHE A 8 6.82 28.22 -2.68
N LEU A 9 5.86 27.80 -1.84
CA LEU A 9 5.43 26.39 -1.76
C LEU A 9 4.75 25.91 -3.04
N LEU A 10 3.95 26.75 -3.70
CA LEU A 10 3.32 26.42 -4.97
C LEU A 10 4.35 26.30 -6.11
N THR A 11 5.33 27.20 -6.17
CA THR A 11 6.41 27.12 -7.16
C THR A 11 7.30 25.90 -6.90
N PHE A 12 7.60 25.58 -5.65
CA PHE A 12 8.36 24.37 -5.29
C PHE A 12 7.61 23.09 -5.67
N ALA A 13 6.30 23.02 -5.40
CA ALA A 13 5.46 21.90 -5.81
C ALA A 13 5.39 21.76 -7.35
N LEU A 14 5.32 22.88 -8.08
CA LEU A 14 5.33 22.88 -9.55
C LEU A 14 6.66 22.36 -10.10
N VAL A 15 7.80 22.79 -9.53
CA VAL A 15 9.13 22.33 -9.94
C VAL A 15 9.32 20.83 -9.66
N CYS A 16 8.84 20.33 -8.51
CA CYS A 16 8.85 18.90 -8.21
C CYS A 16 7.97 18.08 -9.17
N MET A 17 6.90 18.67 -9.71
CA MET A 17 6.06 18.04 -10.73
C MET A 17 6.66 18.09 -12.14
N MET A 18 7.60 19.01 -12.42
CA MET A 18 8.29 19.11 -13.72
C MET A 18 9.65 18.38 -13.78
N ALA A 19 10.25 18.08 -12.62
CA ALA A 19 11.47 17.27 -12.52
C ALA A 19 11.42 15.90 -13.24
N PRO A 20 10.28 15.16 -13.30
CA PRO A 20 10.20 13.91 -14.04
C PRO A 20 10.44 14.06 -15.56
N ILE A 21 10.14 15.24 -16.12
CA ILE A 21 10.27 15.50 -17.56
C ILE A 21 11.74 15.69 -17.96
N ALA A 22 12.57 16.22 -17.07
CA ALA A 22 14.01 16.43 -17.32
C ALA A 22 14.83 15.13 -17.23
N ILE A 23 14.38 14.15 -16.43
CA ILE A 23 15.05 12.84 -16.28
C ILE A 23 14.67 11.88 -17.43
N ALA A 24 13.63 12.20 -18.21
CA ALA A 24 13.17 11.36 -19.32
C ALA A 24 14.11 11.35 -20.54
N SER A 25 14.96 12.37 -20.75
CA SER A 25 15.81 12.43 -21.95
C SER A 25 17.10 11.62 -21.85
N GLU A 26 17.54 11.25 -20.66
CA GLU A 26 18.81 10.52 -20.46
C GLU A 26 18.64 8.99 -20.43
N ALA A 27 17.41 8.48 -20.29
CA ALA A 27 17.10 7.05 -20.26
C ALA A 27 17.01 6.38 -21.65
N ALA A 28 17.31 7.11 -22.75
CA ALA A 28 17.19 6.60 -24.11
C ALA A 28 18.29 5.57 -24.51
N ALA A 29 19.25 5.26 -23.64
CA ALA A 29 20.43 4.47 -24.00
C ALA A 29 20.49 3.04 -23.43
N GLU A 30 19.53 2.58 -22.62
CA GLU A 30 19.50 1.18 -22.18
C GLU A 30 18.14 0.52 -22.40
N GLY A 31 18.12 -0.40 -23.37
CA GLY A 31 17.09 -1.42 -23.55
C GLY A 31 15.70 -0.87 -23.88
N ALA A 32 15.42 -0.68 -25.18
CA ALA A 32 14.08 -0.35 -25.67
C ALA A 32 13.06 -1.45 -25.31
N ALA A 33 12.50 -1.35 -24.11
CA ALA A 33 11.22 -1.97 -23.79
C ALA A 33 10.20 -1.39 -24.76
N SER A 34 9.53 -2.25 -25.53
CA SER A 34 8.40 -1.87 -26.37
C SER A 34 7.47 -0.95 -25.56
N GLY A 35 7.03 0.18 -26.12
CA GLY A 35 6.20 1.15 -25.40
C GLY A 35 4.96 0.55 -24.73
N ALA A 36 4.49 -0.61 -25.20
CA ALA A 36 3.45 -1.40 -24.56
C ALA A 36 3.85 -1.99 -23.19
N GLN A 37 5.11 -2.40 -23.01
CA GLN A 37 5.62 -2.96 -21.74
C GLN A 37 5.70 -1.88 -20.65
N MET A 38 6.19 -0.69 -21.00
CA MET A 38 6.25 0.45 -20.05
C MET A 38 4.85 0.86 -19.58
N GLY A 39 3.87 0.87 -20.49
CA GLY A 39 2.47 1.13 -20.16
C GLY A 39 1.86 0.09 -19.23
N TYR A 40 2.14 -1.20 -19.48
CA TYR A 40 1.69 -2.29 -18.61
C TYR A 40 2.24 -2.16 -17.19
N PHE A 41 3.57 -2.01 -17.03
CA PHE A 41 4.18 -1.92 -15.70
C PHE A 41 3.71 -0.68 -14.92
N SER A 42 3.51 0.45 -15.60
CA SER A 42 3.00 1.68 -14.97
C SER A 42 1.59 1.49 -14.41
N MET A 43 0.69 0.90 -15.21
CA MET A 43 -0.68 0.63 -14.78
C MET A 43 -0.77 -0.48 -13.74
N ALA A 44 0.04 -1.52 -13.89
CA ALA A 44 0.15 -2.62 -12.94
C ALA A 44 0.63 -2.12 -11.57
N ALA A 45 1.68 -1.29 -11.53
CA ALA A 45 2.20 -0.72 -10.29
C ALA A 45 1.15 0.15 -9.58
N LEU A 46 0.42 0.99 -10.32
CA LEU A 46 -0.65 1.81 -9.77
C LEU A 46 -1.79 0.95 -9.21
N ALA A 47 -2.25 -0.04 -9.98
CA ALA A 47 -3.32 -0.94 -9.56
C ALA A 47 -2.92 -1.77 -8.32
N CYS A 48 -1.71 -2.30 -8.29
CA CYS A 48 -1.19 -3.06 -7.14
C CYS A 48 -1.06 -2.18 -5.90
N GLY A 49 -0.55 -0.95 -6.05
CA GLY A 49 -0.42 0.00 -4.95
C GLY A 49 -1.77 0.38 -4.34
N ILE A 50 -2.77 0.66 -5.18
CA ILE A 50 -4.14 0.96 -4.72
C ILE A 50 -4.76 -0.27 -4.05
N ALA A 51 -4.65 -1.45 -4.64
CA ALA A 51 -5.24 -2.67 -4.10
C ALA A 51 -4.67 -3.03 -2.71
N ILE A 52 -3.34 -3.04 -2.57
CA ILE A 52 -2.68 -3.30 -1.29
C ILE A 52 -3.00 -2.18 -0.29
N GLY A 53 -2.97 -0.91 -0.70
CA GLY A 53 -3.28 0.22 0.17
C GLY A 53 -4.68 0.14 0.77
N LEU A 54 -5.68 -0.19 -0.05
CA LEU A 54 -7.07 -0.37 0.42
C LEU A 54 -7.23 -1.60 1.30
N ALA A 55 -6.59 -2.73 0.96
CA ALA A 55 -6.60 -3.93 1.78
C ALA A 55 -5.96 -3.69 3.16
N ALA A 56 -4.80 -3.04 3.19
CA ALA A 56 -4.09 -2.67 4.43
C ALA A 56 -4.91 -1.70 5.28
N LEU A 57 -5.61 -0.74 4.66
CA LEU A 57 -6.49 0.19 5.37
C LEU A 57 -7.64 -0.56 6.08
N GLY A 58 -8.36 -1.42 5.36
CA GLY A 58 -9.50 -2.15 5.91
C GLY A 58 -9.08 -3.14 7.00
N THR A 59 -8.02 -3.91 6.74
CA THR A 59 -7.48 -4.88 7.70
C THR A 59 -6.91 -4.20 8.93
N GLY A 60 -6.11 -3.13 8.77
CA GLY A 60 -5.55 -2.37 9.88
C GLY A 60 -6.61 -1.78 10.81
N ILE A 61 -7.71 -1.26 10.27
CA ILE A 61 -8.84 -0.79 11.08
C ILE A 61 -9.48 -1.95 11.86
N GLY A 62 -9.77 -3.08 11.19
CA GLY A 62 -10.38 -4.25 11.82
C GLY A 62 -9.51 -4.83 12.93
N GLN A 63 -8.21 -4.94 12.70
CA GLN A 63 -7.24 -5.42 13.69
C GLN A 63 -7.13 -4.47 14.88
N GLY A 64 -7.08 -3.16 14.64
CA GLY A 64 -7.02 -2.15 15.70
C GLY A 64 -8.24 -2.21 16.63
N ILE A 65 -9.44 -2.33 16.06
CA ILE A 65 -10.68 -2.47 16.84
C ILE A 65 -10.69 -3.78 17.63
N GLY A 66 -10.34 -4.90 16.98
CA GLY A 66 -10.28 -6.21 17.63
C GLY A 66 -9.28 -6.24 18.80
N LEU A 67 -8.10 -5.66 18.60
CA LEU A 67 -7.06 -5.56 19.61
C LEU A 67 -7.48 -4.70 20.79
N ALA A 68 -8.09 -3.53 20.54
CA ALA A 68 -8.60 -2.67 21.61
C ALA A 68 -9.65 -3.38 22.47
N LYS A 69 -10.59 -4.10 21.83
CA LYS A 69 -11.63 -4.86 22.54
C LYS A 69 -11.08 -6.05 23.32
N ALA A 70 -10.08 -6.73 22.79
CA ALA A 70 -9.38 -7.77 23.52
C ALA A 70 -8.65 -7.21 24.74
N ALA A 71 -7.96 -6.08 24.62
CA ALA A 71 -7.27 -5.42 25.74
C ALA A 71 -8.25 -4.98 26.83
N GLU A 72 -9.38 -4.35 26.46
CA GLU A 72 -10.47 -4.02 27.39
C GLU A 72 -11.00 -5.29 28.10
N GLY A 73 -11.20 -6.38 27.36
CA GLY A 73 -11.67 -7.65 27.89
C GLY A 73 -10.70 -8.26 28.92
N VAL A 74 -9.40 -8.24 28.61
CA VAL A 74 -8.33 -8.71 29.52
C VAL A 74 -8.28 -7.85 30.78
N ALA A 75 -8.37 -6.52 30.65
CA ALA A 75 -8.37 -5.62 31.80
C ALA A 75 -9.56 -5.86 32.74
N ARG A 76 -10.75 -6.17 32.17
CA ARG A 76 -11.97 -6.46 32.96
C ARG A 76 -11.96 -7.84 33.60
N ASN A 77 -11.34 -8.83 32.94
CA ASN A 77 -11.25 -10.19 33.47
C ASN A 77 -9.87 -10.81 33.19
N PRO A 78 -8.86 -10.52 34.04
CA PRO A 78 -7.51 -11.02 33.85
C PRO A 78 -7.41 -12.55 33.85
N GLY A 79 -8.29 -13.24 34.58
CA GLY A 79 -8.35 -14.71 34.62
C GLY A 79 -8.75 -15.36 33.30
N ALA A 80 -9.40 -14.61 32.39
CA ALA A 80 -9.77 -15.07 31.06
C ALA A 80 -8.75 -14.71 29.96
N SER A 81 -7.62 -14.07 30.32
CA SER A 81 -6.67 -13.50 29.35
C SER A 81 -6.24 -14.47 28.26
N GLY A 82 -5.84 -15.69 28.63
CA GLY A 82 -5.40 -16.70 27.66
C GLY A 82 -6.48 -17.05 26.62
N LYS A 83 -7.75 -17.18 27.03
CA LYS A 83 -8.85 -17.47 26.09
C LYS A 83 -9.12 -16.28 25.16
N ILE A 84 -9.06 -15.05 25.69
CA ILE A 84 -9.26 -13.83 24.90
C ILE A 84 -8.15 -13.70 23.85
N THR A 85 -6.88 -13.89 24.24
CA THR A 85 -5.74 -13.83 23.31
C THR A 85 -5.83 -14.90 22.22
N THR A 86 -6.22 -16.14 22.55
CA THR A 86 -6.39 -17.19 21.53
C THR A 86 -7.45 -16.80 20.50
N THR A 87 -8.63 -16.35 20.95
CA THR A 87 -9.69 -15.90 20.04
C THR A 87 -9.24 -14.70 19.21
N LEU A 88 -8.54 -13.74 19.83
CA LEU A 88 -7.98 -12.58 19.13
C LEU A 88 -7.03 -13.02 18.02
N ILE A 89 -6.05 -13.88 18.29
CA ILE A 89 -5.05 -14.31 17.30
C ILE A 89 -5.73 -15.00 16.11
N ILE A 90 -6.71 -15.86 16.35
CA ILE A 90 -7.48 -16.52 15.28
C ILE A 90 -8.22 -15.46 14.44
N GLY A 91 -8.88 -14.50 15.10
CA GLY A 91 -9.57 -13.40 14.40
C GLY A 91 -8.62 -12.52 13.58
N LEU A 92 -7.47 -12.13 14.17
CA LEU A 92 -6.43 -11.34 13.49
C LEU A 92 -5.87 -12.08 12.28
N ALA A 93 -5.64 -13.40 12.37
CA ALA A 93 -5.17 -14.21 11.24
C ALA A 93 -6.20 -14.25 10.09
N MET A 94 -7.50 -14.33 10.41
CA MET A 94 -8.55 -14.28 9.40
C MET A 94 -8.64 -12.91 8.73
N ILE A 95 -8.50 -11.82 9.50
CA ILE A 95 -8.46 -10.46 8.95
C ILE A 95 -7.22 -10.28 8.06
N GLU A 96 -6.05 -10.71 8.53
CA GLU A 96 -4.77 -10.57 7.80
C GLU A 96 -4.78 -11.34 6.48
N SER A 97 -5.50 -12.47 6.40
CA SER A 97 -5.61 -13.24 5.16
C SER A 97 -6.11 -12.41 3.98
N LEU A 98 -6.97 -11.40 4.23
CA LEU A 98 -7.48 -10.50 3.20
C LEU A 98 -6.37 -9.60 2.62
N CYS A 99 -5.47 -9.12 3.49
CA CYS A 99 -4.30 -8.34 3.08
C CYS A 99 -3.32 -9.23 2.30
N ILE A 100 -3.10 -10.46 2.77
CA ILE A 100 -2.23 -11.43 2.08
C ILE A 100 -2.78 -11.79 0.70
N TYR A 101 -4.09 -11.94 0.51
CA TYR A 101 -4.66 -12.18 -0.83
C TYR A 101 -4.39 -11.02 -1.80
N ALA A 102 -4.51 -9.77 -1.34
CA ALA A 102 -4.16 -8.61 -2.16
C ALA A 102 -2.65 -8.58 -2.49
N LEU A 103 -1.79 -8.90 -1.51
CA LEU A 103 -0.35 -9.02 -1.72
C LEU A 103 -0.02 -10.12 -2.75
N VAL A 104 -0.60 -11.31 -2.63
CA VAL A 104 -0.36 -12.42 -3.55
C VAL A 104 -0.75 -12.05 -4.97
N VAL A 105 -1.91 -11.42 -5.17
CA VAL A 105 -2.33 -10.94 -6.49
C VAL A 105 -1.34 -9.91 -7.05
N ALA A 106 -0.88 -8.97 -6.23
CA ALA A 106 0.12 -7.99 -6.65
C ALA A 106 1.46 -8.64 -7.04
N LEU A 107 1.93 -9.62 -6.26
CA LEU A 107 3.15 -10.38 -6.57
C LEU A 107 3.02 -11.14 -7.89
N ILE A 108 1.86 -11.75 -8.16
CA ILE A 108 1.59 -12.44 -9.43
C ILE A 108 1.65 -11.44 -10.60
N ILE A 109 0.99 -10.29 -10.48
CA ILE A 109 0.98 -9.26 -11.53
C ILE A 109 2.40 -8.75 -11.81
N LEU A 110 3.20 -8.48 -10.78
CA LEU A 110 4.52 -7.87 -10.93
C LEU A 110 5.61 -8.88 -11.34
N PHE A 111 5.54 -10.12 -10.86
CA PHE A 111 6.65 -11.08 -11.01
C PHE A 111 6.32 -12.32 -11.86
N ALA A 112 5.06 -12.76 -11.89
CA ALA A 112 4.70 -13.98 -12.64
C ALA A 112 4.34 -13.71 -14.11
N LYS A 113 4.24 -12.42 -14.52
CA LYS A 113 3.92 -11.99 -15.89
C LYS A 113 2.75 -12.75 -16.53
N PRO A 114 1.56 -12.74 -15.92
CA PRO A 114 0.42 -13.55 -16.39
C PRO A 114 -0.08 -13.22 -17.80
N PHE A 115 0.32 -12.07 -18.37
CA PHE A 115 -0.11 -11.61 -19.69
C PHE A 115 0.98 -11.71 -20.78
N GLY A 116 2.18 -12.20 -20.46
CA GLY A 116 3.19 -12.54 -21.48
C GLY A 116 3.99 -11.39 -22.09
N PHE A 117 4.14 -10.26 -21.39
CA PHE A 117 5.09 -9.19 -21.72
C PHE A 117 5.95 -8.86 -20.48
#